data_AF-A0A975NS99-F1
#
_entry.id   AF-A0A975NS99-F1
#
_cell.length_a   1.000
_cell.length_b   1.000
_cell.length_c   1.000
_cell.angle_alpha   90.00
_cell.angle_beta   90.00
_cell.angle_gamma   90.00
#
_symmetry.space_group_name_H-M   'P 1'
#
loop_
_entity.id
_entity.type
_entity.pdbx_description
1 polymer ?
#
loop_
_entity_poly.entity_id
_entity_poly.type
_entity_poly.pdbx_seq_one_letter_code
_entity_poly.pdbx_strand_id
1 'polypeptide(L)'
;MSDPHAFHTPQSSYTKEELLRSSNGGYFGAGNAQLPAPPMLMMDRITEISMDGGEFGKGRIVGELDITKDLWFFDCHFVGDPVMPGCLGLDAMWQIVGFWLGWSGSPGKGRAVGVGEVKFSGHITPDIKRVRYEVDMHKVRRGKLVLGIANGRVFADDACVYVANDLRVGLMKPATTSVNSPE
;
A
#
# COMPACT_ATOMS: atom_id res chain seq x y z
N MET A 1 20.73 -0.52 -7.24
CA MET A 1 19.78 -1.49 -6.70
C MET A 1 19.57 -2.55 -7.76
N SER A 2 19.63 -3.79 -7.32
CA SER A 2 19.34 -4.96 -8.14
C SER A 2 17.87 -5.00 -8.55
N ASP A 3 17.61 -5.69 -9.65
CA ASP A 3 16.27 -6.04 -10.10
C ASP A 3 15.51 -6.78 -8.99
N PRO A 4 14.35 -6.27 -8.53
CA PRO A 4 13.53 -6.95 -7.53
C PRO A 4 13.15 -8.39 -7.86
N HIS A 5 13.01 -8.75 -9.15
CA HIS A 5 12.65 -10.11 -9.55
C HIS A 5 13.75 -11.13 -9.27
N ALA A 6 14.99 -10.69 -9.01
CA ALA A 6 16.05 -11.58 -8.55
C ALA A 6 15.90 -12.04 -7.08
N PHE A 7 15.04 -11.36 -6.30
CA PHE A 7 14.84 -11.62 -4.87
C PHE A 7 13.44 -12.15 -4.57
N HIS A 8 12.52 -11.96 -5.49
CA HIS A 8 11.12 -12.26 -5.30
C HIS A 8 10.46 -12.67 -6.61
N THR A 9 9.88 -13.87 -6.62
CA THR A 9 9.03 -14.35 -7.72
C THR A 9 7.62 -13.78 -7.55
N PRO A 10 7.10 -13.00 -8.50
CA PRO A 10 5.73 -12.49 -8.46
C PRO A 10 4.68 -13.61 -8.31
N GLN A 11 3.82 -13.45 -7.32
CA GLN A 11 2.61 -14.26 -7.08
C GLN A 11 1.37 -13.40 -7.35
N SER A 12 0.22 -14.04 -7.55
CA SER A 12 -1.07 -13.36 -7.76
C SER A 12 -1.83 -13.03 -6.46
N SER A 13 -1.32 -13.46 -5.30
CA SER A 13 -1.88 -13.21 -3.97
C SER A 13 -0.80 -13.35 -2.90
N TYR A 14 -0.98 -12.73 -1.74
CA TYR A 14 -0.03 -12.74 -0.62
C TYR A 14 -0.72 -12.85 0.74
N THR A 15 -0.18 -13.69 1.62
CA THR A 15 -0.69 -13.86 3.00
C THR A 15 -0.15 -12.80 3.96
N LYS A 16 -0.70 -12.76 5.18
CA LYS A 16 -0.27 -11.87 6.25
C LYS A 16 1.21 -12.04 6.58
N GLU A 17 1.66 -13.27 6.69
CA GLU A 17 3.06 -13.61 6.95
C GLU A 17 3.98 -13.07 5.86
N GLU A 18 3.52 -13.06 4.60
CA GLU A 18 4.29 -12.51 3.49
C GLU A 18 4.35 -10.99 3.50
N LEU A 19 3.25 -10.31 3.84
CA LEU A 19 3.24 -8.86 4.03
C LEU A 19 4.13 -8.45 5.22
N LEU A 20 4.13 -9.23 6.31
CA LEU A 20 5.04 -9.04 7.44
C LEU A 20 6.51 -9.24 7.04
N ARG A 21 6.81 -10.27 6.23
CA ARG A 21 8.16 -10.44 5.65
C ARG A 21 8.54 -9.24 4.78
N SER A 22 7.61 -8.71 3.99
CA SER A 22 7.82 -7.46 3.24
C SER A 22 8.20 -6.31 4.17
N SER A 23 7.55 -6.19 5.33
CA SER A 23 7.81 -5.11 6.29
C SER A 23 9.18 -5.18 6.98
N ASN A 24 9.79 -6.35 7.07
CA ASN A 24 11.13 -6.55 7.66
C ASN A 24 12.28 -6.10 6.75
N GLY A 25 11.97 -5.68 5.51
CA GLY A 25 12.95 -5.24 4.54
C GLY A 25 13.63 -6.38 3.79
N GLY A 26 14.18 -6.08 2.62
CA GLY A 26 14.90 -7.05 1.79
C GLY A 26 14.02 -8.03 1.00
N TYR A 27 12.70 -8.01 1.19
CA TYR A 27 11.76 -8.89 0.49
C TYR A 27 11.82 -8.74 -1.04
N PHE A 28 11.90 -7.51 -1.53
CA PHE A 28 12.16 -7.20 -2.94
C PHE A 28 13.65 -6.95 -3.22
N GLY A 29 14.55 -7.34 -2.32
CA GLY A 29 15.97 -6.99 -2.35
C GLY A 29 16.34 -5.73 -1.57
N ALA A 30 17.61 -5.62 -1.18
CA ALA A 30 18.10 -4.54 -0.33
C ALA A 30 17.91 -3.15 -0.99
N GLY A 31 17.27 -2.24 -0.26
CA GLY A 31 17.00 -0.88 -0.70
C GLY A 31 15.74 -0.71 -1.56
N ASN A 32 15.03 -1.80 -1.89
CA ASN A 32 13.78 -1.74 -2.67
C ASN A 32 12.56 -1.48 -1.77
N ALA A 33 11.36 -1.59 -2.35
CA ALA A 33 10.11 -1.29 -1.66
C ALA A 33 9.94 -2.18 -0.42
N GLN A 34 9.30 -1.60 0.60
CA GLN A 34 9.07 -2.22 1.91
C GLN A 34 7.73 -1.70 2.42
N LEU A 35 6.86 -2.60 2.87
CA LEU A 35 5.65 -2.20 3.57
C LEU A 35 5.96 -1.65 4.96
N PRO A 36 5.10 -0.82 5.55
CA PRO A 36 5.19 -0.51 6.97
C PRO A 36 5.09 -1.78 7.82
N ALA A 37 5.74 -1.81 8.97
CA ALA A 37 5.52 -2.83 9.98
C ALA A 37 4.29 -2.47 10.84
N PRO A 38 3.67 -3.43 11.54
CA PRO A 38 2.69 -3.12 12.57
C PRO A 38 3.23 -2.10 13.58
N PRO A 39 2.40 -1.16 14.07
CA PRO A 39 0.94 -1.09 13.88
C PRO A 39 0.50 -0.32 12.62
N MET A 40 1.43 0.07 11.72
CA MET A 40 1.13 0.87 10.52
C MET A 40 0.82 0.04 9.27
N LEU A 41 1.04 -1.27 9.28
CA LEU A 41 0.62 -2.16 8.19
C LEU A 41 -0.92 -2.24 8.15
N MET A 42 -1.55 -1.71 7.11
CA MET A 42 -3.02 -1.55 7.05
C MET A 42 -3.72 -2.61 6.20
N MET A 43 -3.11 -3.78 6.05
CA MET A 43 -3.64 -4.91 5.30
C MET A 43 -3.11 -6.22 5.88
N ASP A 44 -3.99 -7.22 5.97
CA ASP A 44 -3.64 -8.58 6.33
C ASP A 44 -3.29 -9.42 5.12
N ARG A 45 -3.80 -9.09 3.93
CA ARG A 45 -3.56 -9.89 2.72
C ARG A 45 -3.76 -9.10 1.45
N ILE A 46 -3.17 -9.61 0.37
CA ILE A 46 -3.48 -9.25 -1.01
C ILE A 46 -4.14 -10.47 -1.65
N THR A 47 -5.39 -10.36 -2.07
CA THR A 47 -6.15 -11.47 -2.68
C THR A 47 -6.02 -11.49 -4.20
N GLU A 48 -5.69 -10.35 -4.81
CA GLU A 48 -5.46 -10.22 -6.24
C GLU A 48 -4.35 -9.20 -6.48
N ILE A 49 -3.40 -9.51 -7.36
CA ILE A 49 -2.43 -8.56 -7.91
C ILE A 49 -2.01 -8.98 -9.32
N SER A 50 -2.11 -8.05 -10.27
CA SER A 50 -1.86 -8.31 -11.70
C SER A 50 -1.10 -7.17 -12.39
N MET A 51 -0.52 -7.46 -13.55
CA MET A 51 0.10 -6.46 -14.44
C MET A 51 -0.91 -5.78 -15.38
N ASP A 52 -2.06 -6.43 -15.62
CA ASP A 52 -3.13 -6.03 -16.53
C ASP A 52 -4.49 -6.02 -15.82
N GLY A 53 -5.57 -5.68 -16.52
CA GLY A 53 -6.90 -5.53 -15.91
C GLY A 53 -7.06 -4.24 -15.10
N GLY A 54 -8.11 -4.19 -14.27
CA GLY A 54 -8.57 -2.98 -13.59
C GLY A 54 -9.20 -1.95 -14.54
N GLU A 55 -9.67 -0.83 -13.99
CA GLU A 55 -10.39 0.22 -14.72
C GLU A 55 -9.65 0.73 -15.97
N PHE A 56 -8.31 0.71 -15.94
CA PHE A 56 -7.46 1.24 -17.02
C PHE A 56 -6.67 0.17 -17.79
N GLY A 57 -6.87 -1.12 -17.50
CA GLY A 57 -6.16 -2.23 -18.14
C GLY A 57 -4.65 -2.29 -17.84
N LYS A 58 -4.19 -1.72 -16.73
CA LYS A 58 -2.75 -1.54 -16.40
C LYS A 58 -2.33 -2.15 -15.06
N GLY A 59 -3.19 -3.00 -14.50
CA GLY A 59 -2.96 -3.68 -13.23
C GLY A 59 -4.04 -3.36 -12.23
N ARG A 60 -4.43 -4.39 -11.50
CA ARG A 60 -5.42 -4.34 -10.42
C ARG A 60 -4.82 -4.98 -9.18
N ILE A 61 -5.14 -4.42 -8.02
CA ILE A 61 -4.77 -4.97 -6.73
C ILE A 61 -5.99 -4.95 -5.81
N VAL A 62 -6.26 -6.07 -5.16
CA VAL A 62 -7.27 -6.19 -4.10
C VAL A 62 -6.57 -6.59 -2.81
N GLY A 63 -6.64 -5.73 -1.80
CA GLY A 63 -6.13 -5.96 -0.46
C GLY A 63 -7.26 -6.04 0.56
N GLU A 64 -7.02 -6.71 1.69
CA GLU A 64 -8.01 -6.82 2.76
C GLU A 64 -7.38 -6.63 4.13
N LEU A 65 -8.16 -6.10 5.07
CA LEU A 65 -7.87 -6.01 6.50
C LEU A 65 -9.07 -6.56 7.26
N ASP A 66 -8.83 -7.52 8.15
CA ASP A 66 -9.87 -8.00 9.05
C ASP A 66 -10.09 -6.98 10.15
N ILE A 67 -11.36 -6.66 10.42
CA ILE A 67 -11.72 -5.73 11.49
C ILE A 67 -12.09 -6.50 12.75
N THR A 68 -11.34 -6.24 13.80
CA THR A 68 -11.60 -6.75 15.15
C THR A 68 -11.66 -5.59 16.13
N LYS A 69 -12.41 -5.76 17.22
CA LYS A 69 -12.68 -4.69 18.19
C LYS A 69 -11.43 -4.23 18.95
N ASP A 70 -10.38 -5.05 18.95
CA ASP A 70 -9.09 -4.84 19.60
C ASP A 70 -8.03 -4.17 18.70
N LEU A 71 -8.40 -3.77 17.47
CA LEU A 71 -7.51 -2.96 16.64
C LEU A 71 -7.22 -1.63 17.33
N TRP A 72 -5.92 -1.37 17.53
CA TRP A 72 -5.39 -0.30 18.38
C TRP A 72 -6.00 1.09 18.17
N PHE A 73 -6.42 1.39 16.94
CA PHE A 73 -6.93 2.70 16.59
C PHE A 73 -8.35 2.95 17.13
N PHE A 74 -9.14 1.89 17.40
CA PHE A 74 -10.48 2.08 17.97
C PHE A 74 -10.45 2.57 19.41
N ASP A 75 -9.41 2.22 20.17
CA ASP A 75 -9.25 2.66 21.56
C ASP A 75 -8.93 4.15 21.68
N CYS A 76 -8.34 4.74 20.64
CA CYS A 76 -7.88 6.13 20.67
C CYS A 76 -8.58 7.06 19.67
N HIS A 77 -9.40 6.54 18.76
CA HIS A 77 -10.06 7.31 17.71
C HIS A 77 -11.52 6.87 17.55
N PHE A 78 -12.46 7.42 18.31
CA PHE A 78 -12.30 8.29 19.48
C PHE A 78 -12.79 7.55 20.74
N VAL A 79 -12.37 8.02 21.91
CA VAL A 79 -12.91 7.49 23.18
C VAL A 79 -14.42 7.73 23.23
N GLY A 80 -15.20 6.63 23.25
CA GLY A 80 -16.67 6.67 23.25
C GLY A 80 -17.33 6.75 21.86
N ASP A 81 -16.55 6.88 20.79
CA ASP A 81 -17.02 6.88 19.39
C ASP A 81 -15.98 6.21 18.48
N PRO A 82 -15.79 4.88 18.59
CA PRO A 82 -14.72 4.17 17.91
C PRO A 82 -14.96 4.10 16.40
N VAL A 83 -13.99 4.61 15.64
CA VAL A 83 -14.00 4.64 14.17
C VAL A 83 -12.58 4.56 13.62
N MET A 84 -12.34 3.71 12.63
CA MET A 84 -11.02 3.65 11.98
C MET A 84 -10.69 5.02 11.37
N PRO A 85 -9.50 5.59 11.65
CA PRO A 85 -9.06 6.82 11.03
C PRO A 85 -9.06 6.70 9.50
N GLY A 86 -9.80 7.56 8.80
CA GLY A 86 -9.87 7.53 7.33
C GLY A 86 -8.50 7.67 6.65
N CYS A 87 -7.55 8.35 7.30
CA CYS A 87 -6.17 8.46 6.84
C CYS A 87 -5.43 7.11 6.77
N LEU A 88 -5.75 6.14 7.64
CA LEU A 88 -5.14 4.81 7.61
C LEU A 88 -5.65 3.98 6.43
N GLY A 89 -6.94 4.10 6.09
CA GLY A 89 -7.50 3.49 4.88
C GLY A 89 -6.91 4.11 3.59
N LEU A 90 -6.65 5.42 3.62
CA LEU A 90 -5.92 6.10 2.54
C LEU A 90 -4.46 5.62 2.43
N ASP A 91 -3.78 5.45 3.57
CA ASP A 91 -2.42 4.93 3.61
C ASP A 91 -2.31 3.49 3.08
N ALA A 92 -3.27 2.62 3.40
CA ALA A 92 -3.34 1.28 2.83
C ALA A 92 -3.30 1.28 1.29
N MET A 93 -3.99 2.24 0.65
CA MET A 93 -3.97 2.34 -0.80
C MET A 93 -2.60 2.81 -1.33
N TRP A 94 -1.90 3.72 -0.65
CA TRP A 94 -0.51 4.05 -1.00
C TRP A 94 0.45 2.89 -0.75
N GLN A 95 0.28 2.13 0.33
CA GLN A 95 1.04 0.91 0.62
C GLN A 95 0.89 -0.08 -0.54
N ILE A 96 -0.33 -0.31 -1.02
CA ILE A 96 -0.64 -1.16 -2.17
C ILE A 96 0.08 -0.69 -3.43
N VAL A 97 -0.01 0.60 -3.78
CA VAL A 97 0.67 1.13 -4.98
C VAL A 97 2.20 0.94 -4.86
N GLY A 98 2.77 1.21 -3.69
CA GLY A 98 4.19 1.01 -3.44
C GLY A 98 4.62 -0.46 -3.53
N PHE A 99 3.82 -1.37 -2.98
CA PHE A 99 4.03 -2.80 -3.09
C PHE A 99 3.97 -3.26 -4.54
N TRP A 100 2.96 -2.83 -5.31
CA TRP A 100 2.83 -3.16 -6.73
C TRP A 100 4.03 -2.69 -7.55
N LEU A 101 4.57 -1.50 -7.28
CA LEU A 101 5.77 -1.01 -7.97
C LEU A 101 6.99 -1.91 -7.71
N GLY A 102 7.21 -2.34 -6.45
CA GLY A 102 8.27 -3.29 -6.11
C GLY A 102 8.04 -4.68 -6.71
N TRP A 103 6.83 -5.21 -6.55
CA TRP A 103 6.35 -6.49 -7.09
C TRP A 103 6.52 -6.58 -8.61
N SER A 104 6.25 -5.49 -9.33
CA SER A 104 6.41 -5.38 -10.78
C SER A 104 7.84 -5.07 -11.22
N GLY A 105 8.84 -5.19 -10.34
CA GLY A 105 10.25 -5.09 -10.69
C GLY A 105 10.84 -3.67 -10.67
N SER A 106 10.16 -2.67 -10.12
CA SER A 106 10.79 -1.34 -9.97
C SER A 106 11.72 -1.29 -8.76
N PRO A 107 12.97 -0.81 -8.92
CA PRO A 107 13.86 -0.61 -7.79
C PRO A 107 13.53 0.69 -7.04
N GLY A 108 13.87 0.76 -5.75
CA GLY A 108 13.77 1.97 -4.94
C GLY A 108 12.89 1.82 -3.70
N LYS A 109 13.08 2.71 -2.71
CA LYS A 109 12.23 2.80 -1.52
C LYS A 109 10.98 3.62 -1.81
N GLY A 110 9.83 3.11 -1.39
CA GLY A 110 8.53 3.76 -1.61
C GLY A 110 8.36 5.04 -0.79
N ARG A 111 7.79 6.07 -1.42
CA ARG A 111 7.33 7.31 -0.78
C ARG A 111 5.99 7.70 -1.37
N ALA A 112 4.97 7.86 -0.52
CA ALA A 112 3.74 8.52 -0.93
C ALA A 112 4.08 9.96 -1.35
N VAL A 113 3.63 10.36 -2.54
CA VAL A 113 3.85 11.71 -3.10
C VAL A 113 2.60 12.57 -2.90
N GLY A 114 1.43 11.94 -2.85
CA GLY A 114 0.16 12.61 -2.59
C GLY A 114 -1.00 11.90 -3.26
N VAL A 115 -2.10 12.60 -3.34
CA VAL A 115 -3.36 12.16 -3.95
C VAL A 115 -4.01 13.35 -4.66
N GLY A 116 -4.82 13.11 -5.68
CA GLY A 116 -5.60 14.15 -6.33
C GLY A 116 -6.83 14.51 -5.51
N GLU A 117 -7.81 13.62 -5.50
CA GLU A 117 -9.06 13.80 -4.77
C GLU A 117 -9.25 12.64 -3.79
N VAL A 118 -9.80 12.95 -2.61
CA VAL A 118 -10.24 11.95 -1.63
C VAL A 118 -11.65 12.30 -1.19
N LYS A 119 -12.53 11.31 -1.19
CA LYS A 119 -13.89 11.41 -0.67
C LYS A 119 -14.11 10.35 0.39
N PHE A 120 -14.62 10.76 1.54
CA PHE A 120 -15.10 9.90 2.60
C PHE A 120 -16.63 10.03 2.69
N SER A 121 -17.35 8.95 2.40
CA SER A 121 -18.83 8.90 2.38
C SER A 121 -19.43 7.90 3.37
N GLY A 122 -18.60 7.24 4.17
CA GLY A 122 -19.02 6.34 5.24
C GLY A 122 -17.90 6.13 6.26
N HIS A 123 -18.15 5.32 7.28
CA HIS A 123 -17.23 5.08 8.39
C HIS A 123 -16.98 3.57 8.56
N ILE A 124 -15.82 3.20 9.09
CA ILE A 124 -15.49 1.84 9.49
C ILE A 124 -15.53 1.78 11.01
N THR A 125 -16.53 1.11 11.57
CA THR A 125 -16.73 0.94 13.01
C THR A 125 -16.28 -0.47 13.46
N PRO A 126 -16.23 -0.76 14.77
CA PRO A 126 -15.86 -2.09 15.28
C PRO A 126 -16.82 -3.22 14.90
N ASP A 127 -17.99 -2.92 14.33
CA ASP A 127 -18.96 -3.92 13.89
C ASP A 127 -18.71 -4.43 12.46
N ILE A 128 -17.99 -3.64 11.65
CA ILE A 128 -17.50 -4.07 10.32
C ILE A 128 -16.65 -5.32 10.49
N LYS A 129 -16.72 -6.25 9.53
CA LYS A 129 -15.94 -7.50 9.58
C LYS A 129 -14.71 -7.43 8.70
N ARG A 130 -14.82 -6.80 7.54
CA ARG A 130 -13.74 -6.74 6.58
C ARG A 130 -13.67 -5.37 5.92
N VAL A 131 -12.47 -4.81 5.87
CA VAL A 131 -12.16 -3.72 4.96
C VAL A 131 -11.51 -4.30 3.71
N ARG A 132 -11.99 -3.90 2.54
CA ARG A 132 -11.44 -4.31 1.25
C ARG A 132 -10.99 -3.09 0.46
N TYR A 133 -9.74 -3.10 0.03
CA TYR A 133 -9.12 -2.08 -0.79
C TYR A 133 -9.09 -2.57 -2.22
N GLU A 134 -9.67 -1.82 -3.15
CA GLU A 134 -9.47 -2.03 -4.59
C GLU A 134 -8.64 -0.90 -5.14
N VAL A 135 -7.53 -1.22 -5.82
CA VAL A 135 -6.64 -0.23 -6.43
C VAL A 135 -6.43 -0.60 -7.89
N ASP A 136 -6.75 0.33 -8.77
CA ASP A 136 -6.59 0.20 -10.22
C ASP A 136 -5.47 1.14 -10.69
N MET A 137 -4.41 0.57 -11.25
CA MET A 137 -3.25 1.33 -11.74
C MET A 137 -3.67 2.16 -12.97
N HIS A 138 -3.47 3.47 -12.91
CA HIS A 138 -3.80 4.40 -14.00
C HIS A 138 -2.59 4.68 -14.89
N LYS A 139 -1.41 4.89 -14.30
CA LYS A 139 -0.18 5.22 -15.02
C LYS A 139 1.06 4.78 -14.24
N VAL A 140 2.04 4.25 -14.95
CA VAL A 140 3.34 3.89 -14.38
C VAL A 140 4.44 4.51 -15.23
N ARG A 141 5.40 5.18 -14.59
CA ARG A 141 6.59 5.74 -15.24
C ARG A 141 7.83 5.09 -14.64
N ARG A 142 8.73 4.56 -15.48
CA ARG A 142 9.97 3.88 -15.06
C ARG A 142 11.21 4.56 -15.64
N GLY A 143 11.30 5.87 -15.45
CA GLY A 143 12.43 6.70 -15.88
C GLY A 143 13.44 6.93 -14.77
N LYS A 144 14.05 8.13 -14.74
CA LYS A 144 14.94 8.57 -13.64
C LYS A 144 14.26 8.49 -12.26
N LEU A 145 12.95 8.76 -12.21
CA LEU A 145 12.09 8.56 -11.06
C LEU A 145 11.02 7.52 -11.45
N VAL A 146 10.87 6.48 -10.64
CA VAL A 146 9.74 5.56 -10.73
C VAL A 146 8.54 6.23 -10.08
N LEU A 147 7.40 6.26 -10.77
CA LEU A 147 6.14 6.82 -10.26
C LEU A 147 4.96 5.94 -10.68
N GLY A 148 4.20 5.46 -9.69
CA GLY A 148 2.89 4.85 -9.88
C GLY A 148 1.79 5.86 -9.58
N ILE A 149 0.77 5.87 -10.43
CA ILE A 149 -0.48 6.62 -10.26
C ILE A 149 -1.63 5.63 -10.34
N ALA A 150 -2.54 5.66 -9.37
CA ALA A 150 -3.68 4.75 -9.29
C ALA A 150 -4.95 5.44 -8.77
N ASN A 151 -6.10 4.85 -9.07
CA ASN A 151 -7.35 5.15 -8.37
C ASN A 151 -7.62 4.04 -7.37
N GLY A 152 -8.27 4.37 -6.27
CA GLY A 152 -8.55 3.44 -5.19
C GLY A 152 -9.94 3.61 -4.61
N ARG A 153 -10.52 2.50 -4.15
CA ARG A 153 -11.78 2.44 -3.43
C ARG A 153 -11.57 1.63 -2.15
N VAL A 154 -12.23 2.05 -1.08
CA VAL A 154 -12.27 1.30 0.18
C VAL A 154 -13.70 0.89 0.46
N PHE A 155 -13.89 -0.39 0.74
CA PHE A 155 -15.17 -0.98 1.09
C PHE A 155 -15.15 -1.41 2.55
N ALA A 156 -16.19 -1.04 3.30
CA ALA A 156 -16.49 -1.57 4.62
C ALA A 156 -17.56 -2.66 4.43
N ASP A 157 -17.17 -3.91 4.64
CA ASP A 157 -17.88 -5.10 4.15
C ASP A 157 -18.16 -4.97 2.64
N ASP A 158 -19.41 -4.69 2.26
CA ASP A 158 -19.83 -4.52 0.86
C ASP A 158 -20.07 -3.06 0.45
N ALA A 159 -20.05 -2.12 1.40
CA ALA A 159 -20.35 -0.71 1.15
C ALA A 159 -19.08 0.07 0.79
N CYS A 160 -19.07 0.75 -0.37
CA CYS A 160 -17.98 1.65 -0.73
C CYS A 160 -18.03 2.92 0.15
N VAL A 161 -17.03 3.08 1.00
CA VAL A 161 -16.96 4.19 1.97
C VAL A 161 -15.97 5.26 1.56
N TYR A 162 -14.85 4.91 0.91
CA TYR A 162 -13.84 5.86 0.46
C TYR A 162 -13.55 5.73 -1.03
N VAL A 163 -13.26 6.87 -1.67
CA VAL A 163 -12.75 6.94 -3.04
C VAL A 163 -11.55 7.86 -3.06
N ALA A 164 -10.47 7.42 -3.71
CA ALA A 164 -9.27 8.22 -3.92
C ALA A 164 -8.86 8.18 -5.39
N ASN A 165 -8.75 9.37 -6.00
CA ASN A 165 -8.33 9.52 -7.39
C ASN A 165 -6.91 10.08 -7.46
N ASP A 166 -6.12 9.57 -8.41
CA ASP A 166 -4.72 9.95 -8.61
C ASP A 166 -3.85 9.83 -7.35
N LEU A 167 -3.93 8.69 -6.65
CA LEU A 167 -2.93 8.29 -5.65
C LEU A 167 -1.56 8.22 -6.32
N ARG A 168 -0.52 8.81 -5.73
CA ARG A 168 0.84 8.86 -6.29
C ARG A 168 1.86 8.29 -5.32
N VAL A 169 2.63 7.31 -5.78
CA VAL A 169 3.77 6.75 -5.03
C VAL A 169 5.00 6.71 -5.91
N GLY A 170 6.11 7.25 -5.42
CA GLY A 170 7.40 7.19 -6.08
C GLY A 170 8.32 6.15 -5.43
N LEU A 171 9.17 5.50 -6.22
CA LEU A 171 10.30 4.73 -5.70
C LEU A 171 11.60 5.52 -5.88
N MET A 172 12.32 5.74 -4.79
CA MET A 172 13.54 6.55 -4.76
C MET A 172 14.75 5.70 -4.40
N LYS A 173 15.88 5.95 -5.09
CA LYS A 173 17.16 5.36 -4.67
C LYS A 173 17.61 6.03 -3.36
N PRO A 174 18.29 5.31 -2.44
CA PRO A 174 18.73 5.88 -1.20
C PRO A 174 19.83 6.88 -1.60
N ALA A 175 19.92 8.01 -0.91
CA ALA A 175 21.08 8.86 -1.10
C ALA A 175 22.33 8.03 -0.76
N THR A 176 23.32 8.01 -1.66
CA THR A 176 24.67 7.58 -1.29
C THR A 176 25.17 8.60 -0.28
N THR A 177 25.14 8.26 1.00
CA THR A 177 25.84 9.01 2.03
C THR A 177 27.33 8.89 1.74
N SER A 178 27.92 9.91 1.11
CA SER A 178 29.35 10.16 1.23
C SER A 178 29.58 10.56 2.69
N VAL A 179 30.00 9.60 3.50
CA VAL A 179 30.57 9.91 4.81
C VAL A 179 31.87 10.66 4.52
N ASN A 180 31.85 11.98 4.62
CA ASN A 180 33.07 12.75 4.76
C ASN A 180 33.62 12.39 6.14
N SER A 181 34.64 11.54 6.18
CA SER A 181 35.46 11.38 7.37
C SER A 181 36.08 12.75 7.70
N PRO A 182 35.95 13.26 8.92
CA PRO A 182 36.72 14.42 9.34
C PRO A 182 38.21 14.05 9.35
N GLU A 183 39.04 14.89 8.74
CA GLU A 183 40.50 14.88 8.88
C GLU A 183 40.93 15.12 10.33
#